data_AF-A0A2E1EMX9-F1
#
_entry.id   AF-A0A2E1EMX9-F1
#
_cell.length_a   1.000
_cell.length_b   1.000
_cell.length_c   1.000
_cell.angle_alpha   90.00
_cell.angle_beta   90.00
_cell.angle_gamma   90.00
#
_symmetry.space_group_name_H-M   'P 1'
#
loop_
_entity.id
_entity.type
_entity.pdbx_description
1 polymer ?
#
loop_
_entity_poly.entity_id
_entity_poly.type
_entity_poly.pdbx_seq_one_letter_code
_entity_poly.pdbx_strand_id
1 'polypeptide(L)'
;MKEIIFSLAFLFTNGKIIDTNLKLHKYDKENFRKIYFSKNKNKINAYCIKHYESEDIEKSNFNHHNEGQKTNYKVSRTEKKNEAEVIKNQSDK
;
A
#
# COMPACT_ATOMS: atom_id res chain seq x y z
N MET A 1 -2.83 -0.13 -22.89
CA MET A 1 -3.69 -1.16 -22.24
C MET A 1 -3.69 -1.08 -20.70
N LYS A 2 -2.53 -1.15 -20.01
CA LYS A 2 -2.47 -1.16 -18.53
C LYS A 2 -3.15 0.04 -17.84
N GLU A 3 -3.00 1.24 -18.40
CA GLU A 3 -3.63 2.48 -17.89
C GLU A 3 -5.17 2.45 -17.98
N ILE A 4 -5.72 1.80 -19.01
CA ILE A 4 -7.17 1.74 -19.24
C ILE A 4 -7.81 0.78 -18.22
N ILE A 5 -7.17 -0.39 -18.00
CA ILE A 5 -7.59 -1.36 -16.99
C ILE A 5 -7.49 -0.75 -15.58
N PHE A 6 -6.40 -0.04 -15.30
CA PHE A 6 -6.25 0.71 -14.06
C PHE A 6 -7.33 1.77 -13.87
N SER A 7 -7.60 2.57 -14.90
CA SER A 7 -8.63 3.61 -14.84
C SER A 7 -10.01 3.02 -14.59
N LEU A 8 -10.33 1.89 -15.22
CA LEU A 8 -11.58 1.17 -14.98
C LEU A 8 -11.67 0.63 -13.55
N ALA A 9 -10.60 -0.01 -13.05
CA ALA A 9 -10.54 -0.49 -11.67
C ALA A 9 -10.68 0.66 -10.66
N PHE A 10 -10.03 1.80 -10.92
CA PHE A 10 -10.12 3.00 -10.09
C PHE A 10 -11.53 3.60 -10.12
N LEU A 11 -12.23 3.59 -11.26
CA LEU A 11 -13.62 4.07 -11.33
C LEU A 11 -14.58 3.22 -10.47
N PHE A 12 -14.46 1.90 -10.50
CA PHE A 12 -15.31 1.02 -9.69
C PHE A 12 -15.01 1.07 -8.20
N THR A 13 -13.72 1.16 -7.84
CA THR A 13 -13.29 1.17 -6.42
C THR A 13 -13.26 2.58 -5.83
N ASN A 14 -13.17 3.61 -6.67
CA ASN A 14 -12.93 5.01 -6.30
C ASN A 14 -11.74 5.19 -5.33
N GLY A 15 -10.67 4.44 -5.58
CA GLY A 15 -9.46 4.45 -4.74
C GLY A 15 -9.62 3.79 -3.39
N LYS A 16 -10.71 3.06 -3.14
CA LYS A 16 -10.96 2.35 -1.89
C LYS A 16 -10.26 0.98 -1.88
N ILE A 17 -9.64 0.64 -0.76
CA ILE A 17 -9.00 -0.66 -0.51
C ILE A 17 -9.46 -1.16 0.86
N ILE A 18 -9.64 -2.47 0.99
CA ILE A 18 -9.93 -3.12 2.28
C ILE A 18 -8.67 -3.87 2.68
N ASP A 19 -8.19 -3.63 3.90
CA ASP A 19 -7.03 -4.34 4.43
C ASP A 19 -7.43 -5.67 5.10
N THR A 20 -6.42 -6.44 5.52
CA THR A 20 -6.61 -7.72 6.22
C THR A 20 -7.37 -7.59 7.54
N ASN A 21 -7.38 -6.40 8.17
CA ASN A 21 -8.16 -6.13 9.38
C ASN A 21 -9.57 -5.60 9.07
N LEU A 22 -10.06 -5.74 7.83
CA LEU A 22 -11.37 -5.28 7.37
C LEU A 22 -11.58 -3.76 7.52
N LYS A 23 -10.52 -2.96 7.65
CA LYS A 23 -10.61 -1.51 7.64
C LYS A 23 -10.61 -1.03 6.20
N LEU A 24 -11.49 -0.07 5.95
CA LEU A 24 -11.59 0.61 4.68
C LEU A 24 -10.56 1.74 4.62
N HIS A 25 -9.75 1.76 3.58
CA HIS A 25 -8.79 2.82 3.28
C HIS A 25 -9.16 3.48 1.97
N LYS A 26 -8.83 4.76 1.80
CA LYS A 26 -9.06 5.48 0.55
C LYS A 26 -7.80 6.22 0.18
N TYR A 27 -7.39 6.08 -1.07
CA TYR A 27 -6.19 6.71 -1.63
C TYR A 27 -6.57 7.59 -2.82
N ASP A 28 -5.75 8.60 -3.09
CA ASP A 28 -5.85 9.39 -4.33
C ASP A 28 -5.48 8.53 -5.55
N LYS A 29 -5.67 9.07 -6.76
CA LYS A 29 -5.36 8.36 -8.00
C LYS A 29 -3.89 7.96 -8.10
N GLU A 30 -2.95 8.83 -7.70
CA GLU A 30 -1.52 8.55 -7.82
C GLU A 30 -1.04 7.49 -6.82
N ASN A 31 -1.47 7.58 -5.58
CA ASN A 31 -1.16 6.61 -4.54
C ASN A 31 -1.83 5.27 -4.82
N PHE A 32 -3.10 5.26 -5.22
CA PHE A 32 -3.79 4.04 -5.65
C PHE A 32 -3.11 3.38 -6.84
N ARG A 33 -2.57 4.17 -7.78
CA ARG A 33 -1.77 3.66 -8.90
C ARG A 33 -0.53 2.93 -8.42
N LYS A 34 0.24 3.51 -7.49
CA LYS A 34 1.41 2.86 -6.89
C LYS A 34 1.02 1.53 -6.23
N ILE A 35 -0.09 1.49 -5.50
CA ILE A 35 -0.61 0.29 -4.84
C ILE A 35 -1.03 -0.79 -5.84
N TYR A 36 -1.76 -0.40 -6.88
CA TYR A 36 -2.25 -1.32 -7.90
C TYR A 36 -1.12 -2.03 -8.64
N PHE A 37 -0.11 -1.27 -9.07
CA PHE A 37 1.05 -1.77 -9.82
C PHE A 37 2.18 -2.33 -8.93
N SER A 38 2.06 -2.27 -7.61
CA SER A 38 3.06 -2.81 -6.70
C SER A 38 3.24 -4.33 -6.88
N LYS A 39 4.49 -4.77 -6.76
CA LYS A 39 4.86 -6.20 -6.79
C LYS A 39 4.39 -6.90 -5.50
N ASN A 40 4.27 -8.22 -5.58
CA ASN A 40 3.94 -9.06 -4.43
C ASN A 40 4.96 -8.89 -3.30
N LYS A 41 4.48 -8.79 -2.04
CA LYS A 41 5.25 -8.56 -0.81
C LYS A 41 6.12 -7.30 -0.81
N ASN A 42 5.85 -6.35 -1.71
CA ASN A 42 6.54 -5.08 -1.71
C ASN A 42 5.81 -4.09 -0.79
N LYS A 43 6.56 -3.45 0.09
CA LYS A 43 6.07 -2.37 0.95
C LYS A 43 6.13 -1.06 0.18
N ILE A 44 5.03 -0.34 0.19
CA ILE A 44 4.95 0.99 -0.40
C ILE A 44 4.39 1.95 0.63
N ASN A 45 4.89 3.18 0.63
CA ASN A 45 4.34 4.24 1.43
C ASN A 45 3.29 5.00 0.60
N ALA A 46 2.10 5.18 1.15
CA ALA A 46 1.05 5.93 0.50
C ALA A 46 0.22 6.73 1.51
N TYR A 47 -0.23 7.91 1.10
CA TYR A 47 -1.06 8.76 1.94
C TYR A 47 -2.54 8.37 1.84
N CYS A 48 -3.13 7.99 2.97
CA CYS A 48 -4.54 7.64 3.05
C CYS A 48 -5.38 8.89 3.26
N ILE A 49 -6.18 9.26 2.27
CA ILE A 49 -7.06 10.43 2.33
C ILE A 49 -8.24 10.24 3.29
N LYS A 50 -8.54 9.00 3.69
CA LYS A 50 -9.59 8.72 4.68
C LYS A 50 -9.10 8.96 6.11
N HIS A 51 -7.88 8.55 6.41
CA HIS A 51 -7.30 8.63 7.76
C HIS A 51 -6.35 9.83 7.94
N TYR A 52 -6.06 10.57 6.86
CA TYR A 52 -5.17 11.71 6.83
C TYR A 52 -3.74 11.41 7.33
N GLU A 53 -3.29 10.17 7.13
CA GLU A 53 -1.99 9.67 7.60
C GLU A 53 -1.26 8.91 6.50
N SER A 54 0.07 8.86 6.62
CA SER A 54 0.91 8.00 5.79
C SER A 54 0.83 6.57 6.30
N GLU A 55 0.53 5.66 5.39
CA GLU A 55 0.38 4.24 5.66
C GLU A 55 1.36 3.45 4.80
N ASP A 56 1.99 2.45 5.42
CA ASP A 56 2.77 1.44 4.72
C ASP A 56 1.85 0.30 4.31
N ILE A 57 1.82 0.02 3.01
CA ILE A 57 0.93 -0.93 2.38
C ILE A 57 1.77 -2.04 1.79
N GLU A 58 1.44 -3.27 2.17
CA GLU A 58 2.04 -4.48 1.63
C GLU A 58 0.97 -5.26 0.87
N LYS A 59 1.19 -5.42 -0.44
CA LYS A 59 0.31 -6.21 -1.31
C LYS A 59 0.79 -7.65 -1.32
N SER A 60 -0.06 -8.59 -0.91
CA SER A 60 0.25 -10.02 -0.89
C SER A 60 -0.72 -10.79 -1.80
N ASN A 61 -0.17 -11.42 -2.83
CA ASN A 61 -0.89 -12.29 -3.74
C ASN A 61 -0.56 -13.73 -3.36
N PHE A 62 -1.60 -14.51 -3.02
CA PHE A 62 -1.47 -15.94 -2.74
C PHE A 62 -2.24 -16.73 -3.80
N ASN A 63 -1.57 -17.72 -4.37
CA ASN A 63 -2.21 -18.66 -5.29
C ASN A 63 -2.76 -19.79 -4.43
N HIS A 64 -4.07 -19.80 -4.20
CA HIS A 64 -4.70 -20.90 -3.49
C HIS A 64 -4.94 -22.02 -4.51
N HIS A 65 -4.44 -23.24 -4.22
CA HIS A 65 -4.42 -24.36 -5.18
C HIS A 65 -5.77 -24.65 -5.86
N ASN A 66 -6.90 -24.29 -5.23
CA ASN A 66 -8.25 -24.52 -5.76
C ASN A 66 -9.14 -23.26 -5.92
N GLU A 67 -8.71 -22.06 -5.49
CA GLU A 67 -9.60 -20.86 -5.43
C GLU A 67 -9.08 -19.65 -6.23
N GLY A 68 -7.99 -19.84 -7.00
CA GLY A 68 -7.38 -18.78 -7.80
C GLY A 68 -6.47 -17.84 -7.00
N GLN A 69 -6.12 -16.71 -7.61
CA GLN A 69 -5.26 -15.70 -6.99
C GLN A 69 -6.09 -14.77 -6.09
N LYS A 70 -5.79 -14.79 -4.79
CA LYS A 70 -6.33 -13.83 -3.82
C LYS A 70 -5.30 -12.72 -3.58
N THR A 71 -5.75 -11.48 -3.63
CA THR A 71 -4.95 -10.30 -3.26
C THR A 71 -5.41 -9.78 -1.91
N ASN A 72 -4.49 -9.78 -0.94
CA ASN A 72 -4.68 -9.21 0.38
C ASN A 72 -3.78 -7.98 0.55
N TYR A 73 -4.30 -6.95 1.20
CA TYR A 73 -3.55 -5.74 1.54
C TYR A 73 -3.32 -5.71 3.05
N LYS A 74 -2.08 -5.68 3.48
CA LYS A 74 -1.74 -5.37 4.87
C LYS A 74 -1.39 -3.90 4.95
N VAL A 75 -2.11 -3.15 5.78
CA VAL A 75 -1.90 -1.72 5.96
C VAL A 75 -1.46 -1.47 7.40
N SER A 76 -0.35 -0.77 7.56
CA SER A 76 0.18 -0.34 8.85
C SER A 76 0.46 1.15 8.82
N ARG A 77 0.35 1.83 9.97
CA ARG A 77 0.78 3.22 10.07
C ARG A 77 2.26 3.29 9.80
N THR A 78 2.68 4.28 9.01
CA THR A 78 4.11 4.53 8.82
C THR A 78 4.67 5.04 10.13
N GLU A 79 5.46 4.21 10.79
CA GLU A 79 6.29 4.68 11.89
C GLU A 79 7.27 5.68 11.28
N LYS A 80 7.19 6.95 11.70
CA LYS A 80 8.25 7.90 11.42
C LYS A 80 9.50 7.29 12.02
N LYS A 81 10.37 6.70 11.19
CA LYS A 81 11.72 6.38 11.61
C LYS A 81 12.28 7.71 12.06
N ASN A 82 12.37 7.91 13.37
CA ASN A 82 13.01 9.08 13.92
C ASN A 82 14.42 9.09 13.33
N GLU A 83 14.72 10.08 12.50
CA GLU A 83 16.06 10.33 11.96
C GLU A 83 17.11 10.56 13.08
N ALA A 84 16.70 10.51 14.35
CA ALA A 84 17.54 10.56 15.55
C ALA A 84 18.46 9.34 15.75
N GLU A 85 18.27 8.20 15.06
CA GLU A 85 19.20 7.06 15.15
C GLU A 85 20.30 7.05 14.07
N VAL A 86 20.21 7.89 13.04
CA VAL A 86 21.23 7.93 11.96
C VAL A 86 22.44 8.78 12.36
N ILE A 87 22.30 9.75 13.26
CA ILE A 87 23.40 10.67 13.63
C ILE A 87 24.38 10.04 14.64
N LYS A 88 24.00 9.00 15.39
CA LYS A 88 24.91 8.38 16.39
C LYS A 88 26.01 7.50 15.79
N ASN A 89 25.86 7.02 14.55
CA ASN A 89 26.84 6.09 13.96
C ASN A 89 27.90 6.76 13.08
N GLN A 90 28.01 8.09 13.08
CA GLN A 90 29.02 8.84 12.32
C GLN A 90 30.02 9.61 13.21
N SER A 91 29.94 9.49 14.54
CA SER A 91 30.89 10.16 15.45
C SER A 91 31.98 9.26 16.02
N ASP A 92 31.97 7.96 15.72
CA ASP A 92 32.97 6.98 16.19
C ASP A 92 33.83 6.42 15.04
N LYS A 93 34.39 7.30 14.20
CA LYS A 93 35.47 6.92 13.28
C LYS A 93 36.54 7.98 13.14
#